data_AF-A0A3D2RUM7-F1
#
_entry.id   AF-A0A3D2RUM7-F1
#
_cell.length_a   1.000
_cell.length_b   1.000
_cell.length_c   1.000
_cell.angle_alpha   90.00
_cell.angle_beta   90.00
_cell.angle_gamma   90.00
#
_symmetry.space_group_name_H-M   'P 1'
#
loop_
_entity.id
_entity.type
_entity.pdbx_description
1 polymer ?
#
loop_
_entity_poly.entity_id
_entity_poly.type
_entity_poly.pdbx_seq_one_letter_code
_entity_poly.pdbx_strand_id
1 'polypeptide(L)' 'MLNVEGHDKAIIGVVHCFGRQPVLAYSVKIICEILVERDGMSVDEAYEFFQYNIMGSYNGEGMPVFLYEDYESFL' A
#
# COMPACT_ATOMS: atom_id res chain seq x y z
N MET A 1 -12.24 -0.01 -8.81
CA MET A 1 -11.02 -0.31 -8.05
C MET A 1 -10.86 0.80 -7.03
N LEU A 2 -10.71 0.46 -5.75
CA LEU A 2 -10.40 1.47 -4.74
C LEU A 2 -8.92 1.80 -4.82
N ASN A 3 -8.58 3.08 -4.69
CA ASN A 3 -7.20 3.56 -4.63
C ASN A 3 -6.89 4.07 -3.22
N VAL A 4 -5.60 4.12 -2.90
CA VAL A 4 -5.11 4.81 -1.70
C VAL A 4 -4.86 6.27 -2.08
N GLU A 5 -5.70 7.18 -1.60
CA GLU A 5 -5.60 8.61 -1.93
C GLU A 5 -4.23 9.18 -1.61
N GLY A 6 -3.69 9.99 -2.52
CA GLY A 6 -2.37 10.63 -2.37
C GLY A 6 -1.16 9.71 -2.62
N HIS A 7 -1.38 8.45 -3.01
CA HIS A 7 -0.32 7.46 -3.21
C HIS A 7 -0.30 6.86 -4.63
N ASP A 8 -0.87 7.54 -5.64
CA ASP A 8 -0.99 7.00 -7.00
C ASP A 8 0.36 6.58 -7.62
N LYS A 9 1.46 7.25 -7.24
CA LYS A 9 2.83 6.90 -7.67
C LYS A 9 3.29 5.52 -7.18
N ALA A 10 2.67 5.00 -6.12
CA ALA A 10 2.98 3.68 -5.59
C ALA A 10 2.18 2.56 -6.27
N ILE A 11 1.29 2.87 -7.22
CA ILE A 11 0.59 1.85 -8.03
C ILE A 11 1.61 1.17 -8.96
N ILE A 12 1.79 -0.13 -8.78
CA ILE A 12 2.71 -0.95 -9.57
C ILE A 12 1.97 -1.87 -10.56
N GLY A 13 0.64 -1.94 -10.48
CA GLY A 13 -0.17 -2.71 -11.43
C GLY A 13 -1.58 -3.01 -10.94
N VAL A 14 -2.19 -3.99 -11.60
CA VAL A 14 -3.52 -4.53 -11.28
C VAL A 14 -3.39 -6.03 -11.05
N VAL A 15 -3.96 -6.52 -9.94
CA VAL A 15 -4.06 -7.95 -9.65
C VAL A 15 -5.41 -8.48 -10.06
N HIS A 16 -5.41 -9.56 -10.83
CA HIS A 16 -6.61 -10.32 -11.17
C HIS A 16 -6.57 -11.67 -10.45
N CYS A 17 -7.59 -11.96 -9.64
CA CYS A 17 -7.75 -13.23 -8.96
C CYS A 17 -9.10 -13.85 -9.33
N PHE A 18 -9.13 -15.17 -9.52
CA PHE A 18 -10.37 -15.89 -9.76
C PHE A 18 -11.35 -15.67 -8.59
N GLY A 19 -12.61 -15.35 -8.88
CA GLY A 19 -13.64 -15.13 -7.85
C GLY A 19 -13.56 -13.79 -7.13
N ARG A 20 -12.69 -12.86 -7.54
CA ARG A 20 -12.62 -11.48 -7.02
C ARG A 20 -12.55 -10.47 -8.17
N GLN A 21 -13.13 -9.29 -7.97
CA GLN A 21 -12.91 -8.18 -8.90
C GLN A 21 -11.41 -7.80 -8.95
N PRO A 22 -10.87 -7.36 -10.10
CA PRO A 22 -9.51 -6.85 -10.17
C PRO A 22 -9.27 -5.71 -9.18
N VAL A 23 -8.08 -5.68 -8.56
CA VAL A 23 -7.70 -4.67 -7.56
C VAL A 23 -6.35 -4.04 -7.86
N LEU A 24 -6.10 -2.83 -7.36
CA LEU A 24 -4.82 -2.15 -7.54
C LEU A 24 -3.75 -2.82 -6.66
N ALA A 25 -2.54 -2.95 -7.21
CA ALA A 25 -1.35 -3.35 -6.48
C ALA A 25 -0.51 -2.12 -6.15
N TYR A 26 -0.14 -1.98 -4.88
CA TYR A 26 0.73 -0.90 -4.40
C TYR A 26 2.06 -1.44 -3.89
N SER A 27 3.18 -0.75 -4.15
CA SER A 27 4.44 -1.00 -3.44
C SER A 27 4.40 -0.33 -2.07
N VAL A 28 4.59 -1.12 -1.00
CA VAL A 28 4.67 -0.60 0.37
C VAL A 28 5.85 0.35 0.52
N LYS A 29 6.98 0.00 -0.11
CA LYS A 29 8.19 0.81 -0.10
C LYS A 29 7.93 2.20 -0.69
N ILE A 30 7.31 2.29 -1.86
CA ILE A 30 7.01 3.60 -2.49
C ILE A 30 5.98 4.39 -1.67
N ILE A 31 5.00 3.72 -1.03
CA ILE A 31 4.11 4.40 -0.08
C ILE A 31 4.91 5.05 1.05
N CYS A 32 5.82 4.29 1.67
CA CYS A 32 6.63 4.79 2.78
C CYS A 32 7.58 5.92 2.34
N GLU A 33 8.20 5.80 1.16
CA GLU A 33 9.02 6.87 0.56
C GLU A 33 8.21 8.16 0.37
N ILE A 34 6.96 8.06 -0.12
CA ILE A 34 6.06 9.22 -0.25
C ILE A 34 5.76 9.86 1.10
N LEU A 35 5.49 9.06 2.14
CA LEU A 35 5.20 9.56 3.49
C LEU A 35 6.43 10.26 4.09
N VAL A 36 7.62 9.70 3.91
CA VAL A 36 8.88 10.32 4.34
C VAL A 36 9.10 11.64 3.62
N GLU A 37 9.02 11.67 2.29
CA GLU A 37 9.30 12.87 1.48
C GLU A 37 8.26 13.98 1.67
N ARG A 38 6.97 13.62 1.73
CA ARG A 38 5.85 14.57 1.77
C ARG A 38 5.57 15.06 3.20
N ASP A 39 5.59 14.14 4.16
CA ASP A 39 5.13 14.40 5.53
C ASP A 39 6.28 14.51 6.53
N GLY A 40 7.53 14.29 6.10
CA GLY A 40 8.72 14.43 6.95
C GLY A 40 8.84 13.34 8.02
N MET A 41 8.14 12.22 7.83
CA MET A 41 8.22 11.07 8.73
C MET A 41 9.60 10.41 8.66
N SER A 42 10.02 9.80 9.76
CA SER A 42 11.06 8.77 9.70
C SER A 42 10.54 7.53 8.94
N VAL A 43 11.45 6.67 8.50
CA VAL A 43 11.08 5.43 7.81
C VAL A 43 10.18 4.56 8.70
N ASP A 44 10.52 4.41 9.99
CA ASP A 44 9.73 3.62 10.93
C ASP A 44 8.32 4.20 11.13
N GLU A 45 8.20 5.51 11.32
CA GLU A 45 6.90 6.20 11.42
C GLU A 45 6.07 6.04 10.15
N ALA A 46 6.70 6.07 8.96
CA ALA A 46 6.00 5.85 7.71
C ALA A 46 5.45 4.42 7.59
N TYR A 47 6.21 3.41 8.03
CA TYR A 47 5.74 2.02 8.09
C TYR A 47 4.60 1.82 9.09
N GLU A 48 4.72 2.38 10.31
CA GLU A 48 3.64 2.36 11.29
C GLU A 48 2.39 3.05 10.75
N PHE A 49 2.56 4.23 10.15
CA PHE A 49 1.45 4.97 9.54
C PHE A 49 0.79 4.14 8.44
N PHE A 50 1.57 3.54 7.54
CA PHE A 50 1.07 2.64 6.51
C PHE A 50 0.27 1.48 7.11
N GLN A 51 0.81 0.79 8.12
CA GLN A 51 0.15 -0.37 8.73
C GLN A 51 -1.18 0.01 9.38
N TYR A 52 -1.23 1.10 10.15
CA TYR A 52 -2.44 1.49 10.88
C TYR A 52 -3.46 2.24 10.02
N ASN A 53 -3.01 3.23 9.22
CA ASN A 53 -3.91 4.17 8.55
C ASN A 53 -4.24 3.76 7.11
N ILE A 54 -3.34 3.06 6.42
CA ILE A 54 -3.55 2.66 5.02
C ILE A 54 -4.00 1.21 4.97
N MET A 55 -3.16 0.27 5.40
CA MET A 55 -3.50 -1.15 5.42
C MET A 55 -4.63 -1.45 6.41
N GLY A 56 -4.57 -0.87 7.62
CA GLY A 56 -5.58 -1.02 8.66
C GLY A 56 -6.94 -0.41 8.31
N SER A 57 -7.03 0.44 7.28
CA SER A 57 -8.32 0.98 6.78
C SER A 57 -9.15 -0.03 5.98
N TYR A 58 -8.63 -1.26 5.80
CA TYR A 58 -9.28 -2.31 5.04
C TYR A 58 -10.73 -2.56 5.49
N ASN A 59 -11.67 -2.38 4.58
CA ASN A 59 -13.11 -2.49 4.85
C ASN A 59 -13.87 -3.47 3.94
N GLY A 60 -13.17 -4.23 3.09
CA GLY A 60 -13.79 -5.32 2.31
C GLY A 60 -13.38 -5.36 0.83
N GLU A 61 -14.36 -5.70 -0.01
CA GLU A 61 -14.14 -5.96 -1.44
C GLU A 61 -13.63 -4.73 -2.20
N GLY A 62 -12.78 -4.97 -3.19
CA GLY A 62 -12.22 -3.92 -4.04
C GLY A 62 -11.04 -3.15 -3.44
N MET A 63 -10.70 -3.41 -2.17
CA MET A 63 -9.51 -2.84 -1.52
C MET A 63 -8.22 -3.27 -2.24
N PRO A 64 -7.20 -2.39 -2.27
CA PRO A 64 -5.91 -2.71 -2.87
C PRO A 64 -5.21 -3.91 -2.23
N VAL A 65 -4.21 -4.42 -2.92
CA VAL A 65 -3.19 -5.30 -2.34
C VAL A 65 -1.87 -4.56 -2.22
N PHE A 66 -1.09 -4.94 -1.22
CA PHE A 66 0.17 -4.30 -0.89
C PHE A 66 1.31 -5.30 -1.09
N LEU A 67 2.28 -4.92 -1.93
CA LEU A 67 3.47 -5.70 -2.23
C LEU A 67 4.62 -5.26 -1.34
N TYR A 68 5.20 -6.23 -0.65
CA TYR A 68 6.55 -6.15 -0.09
C TYR A 68 7.51 -6.76 -1.12
N GLU A 69 8.56 -6.03 -1.49
CA GLU A 69 9.49 -6.41 -2.57
C GLU A 69 10.37 -7.60 -2.20
N ASP A 70 10.57 -7.84 -0.91
CA ASP A 70 11.24 -9.01 -0.36
C ASP A 70 10.42 -9.63 0.78
N TYR A 71 10.68 -10.93 1.05
CA TYR A 71 9.96 -11.71 2.06
C TYR A 71 10.32 -11.28 3.48
N GLU A 72 11.57 -10.86 3.71
CA GLU A 72 12.04 -10.45 5.03
C GLU A 72 11.36 -9.16 5.52
N SER A 73 11.05 -8.23 4.63
CA SER A 73 10.31 -6.99 4.97
C SER A 73 8.86 -7.25 5.38
N PHE A 74 8.34 -8.45 5.12
CA PHE A 74 6.99 -8.84 5.53
C PHE A 74 6.95 -9.52 6.90
N LEU A 75 8.06 -10.15 7.33
CA LEU A 75 8.16 -10.88 8.60
C LEU A 75 8.33 -9.94 9.80
#